data_AF-A0A6L7ISQ2-F1
#
_entry.id   AF-A0A6L7ISQ2-F1
#
_cell.length_a   1.000
_cell.length_b   1.000
_cell.length_c   1.000
_cell.angle_alpha   90.00
_cell.angle_beta   90.00
_cell.angle_gamma   90.00
#
_symmetry.space_group_name_H-M   'P 1'
#
loop_
_entity.id
_entity.type
_entity.pdbx_description
1 polymer ?
#
loop_
_entity_poly.entity_id
_entity_poly.type
_entity_poly.pdbx_seq_one_letter_code
_entity_poly.pdbx_strand_id
1 'polypeptide(L)'
;MSSTYDFVVLGGGHNGLLTTAYLAKAGFSVCCLEANDEFGGSTRSGEVCAPGYISDLGGMVHNMISATPIVTEDELGLFSKYGFEYAHAKALFCSIFPDQRSLIMHHDLDKACQNMAEFSEHDAAIYPEFHEYMVNMMAVAGIGSQSAPPPYGTMHNVMSMSPEGREFQRVLNSSAQQIVEEWFDSEQVRVTFTRWCTEMMIDPRAIGTATLLYFTGRVHKPTYAPPFPMGGSQKFVEALMACCKDHGADLFTNAFVDGLTVQGGEAKSVRTKDGEEYIATNAVISTINIKDIYQMLGDDAPKEEARYVQRLKQADFAALNQSFALKKIPEFKAGPEVLDAYCIEFAPEEKEYLETFSNYKLGGFNAKLPLVTIPSLWDPSRCPEGHSVVNLYSYAPYRLWGDEKNWETHGDELKQAVWEFFKDQTTNITDDDLVGKWGLTPLEYEQWNPAMKEGDLGMIGLQPSQMYDMRPFPGKGHDYHGDIDNLYFVGCCSHPGGGIAAGARPGALKILEDYGVDYREILNK
;
A
#
# COMPACT_ATOMS: atom_id res chain seq x y z
N MET A 1 21.78 23.84 15.56
CA MET A 1 22.79 22.92 16.14
C MET A 1 23.02 21.82 15.11
N SER A 2 24.19 21.19 15.09
CA SER A 2 24.46 20.08 14.16
C SER A 2 24.65 18.78 14.92
N SER A 3 24.02 17.72 14.44
CA SER A 3 24.16 16.35 14.95
C SER A 3 24.74 15.46 13.85
N THR A 4 25.50 14.43 14.22
CA THR A 4 26.20 13.55 13.26
C THR A 4 25.83 12.09 13.51
N TYR A 5 25.47 11.40 12.42
CA TYR A 5 25.06 10.01 12.40
C TYR A 5 25.75 9.29 11.23
N ASP A 6 25.87 7.97 11.29
CA ASP A 6 26.31 7.18 10.13
C ASP A 6 25.26 7.31 9.02
N PHE A 7 24.00 7.08 9.37
CA PHE A 7 22.88 7.18 8.44
C PHE A 7 21.83 8.16 8.92
N VAL A 8 21.32 8.99 8.01
CA VAL A 8 20.18 9.88 8.24
C VAL A 8 19.02 9.45 7.35
N VAL A 9 17.92 9.00 7.95
CA VAL A 9 16.73 8.50 7.26
C VAL A 9 15.66 9.59 7.21
N LEU A 10 15.14 9.87 6.01
CA LEU A 10 14.09 10.87 5.79
C LEU A 10 12.72 10.19 5.66
N GLY A 11 11.77 10.59 6.50
CA GLY A 11 10.41 10.06 6.56
C GLY A 11 10.27 8.95 7.61
N GLY A 12 9.34 9.14 8.54
CA GLY A 12 9.04 8.23 9.64
C GLY A 12 7.88 7.26 9.36
N GLY A 13 7.59 6.99 8.09
CA GLY A 13 6.66 5.92 7.70
C GLY A 13 7.20 4.54 8.06
N HIS A 14 6.38 3.49 7.92
CA HIS A 14 6.82 2.12 8.21
C HIS A 14 8.09 1.71 7.44
N ASN A 15 8.28 2.20 6.21
CA ASN A 15 9.50 1.96 5.43
C ASN A 15 10.73 2.65 6.05
N GLY A 16 10.62 3.90 6.48
CA GLY A 16 11.71 4.61 7.15
C GLY A 16 12.08 3.97 8.49
N LEU A 17 11.08 3.55 9.26
CA LEU A 17 11.29 2.83 10.52
C LEU A 17 11.93 1.45 10.30
N LEU A 18 11.50 0.69 9.30
CA LEU A 18 12.13 -0.59 8.95
C LEU A 18 13.60 -0.39 8.57
N THR A 19 13.90 0.57 7.69
CA THR A 19 15.28 0.91 7.31
C THR A 19 16.11 1.28 8.54
N THR A 20 15.56 2.14 9.40
CA THR A 20 16.22 2.58 10.64
C THR A 20 16.51 1.39 11.57
N ALA A 21 15.53 0.50 11.76
CA ALA A 21 15.68 -0.68 12.60
C ALA A 21 16.79 -1.62 12.10
N TYR A 22 16.84 -1.92 10.79
CA TYR A 22 17.88 -2.79 10.22
C TYR A 22 19.28 -2.20 10.37
N LEU A 23 19.45 -0.91 10.07
CA LEU A 23 20.75 -0.23 10.17
C LEU A 23 21.22 -0.11 11.62
N ALA A 24 20.31 0.24 12.55
CA ALA A 24 20.62 0.31 13.97
C ALA A 24 20.94 -1.07 14.55
N LYS A 25 20.21 -2.12 14.15
CA LYS A 25 20.50 -3.51 14.54
C LYS A 25 21.87 -3.97 14.04
N ALA A 26 22.35 -3.42 12.92
CA ALA A 26 23.71 -3.63 12.42
C ALA A 26 24.80 -2.94 13.27
N GLY A 27 24.42 -2.05 14.20
CA GLY A 27 25.32 -1.33 15.09
C GLY A 27 25.73 0.06 14.60
N PHE A 28 25.07 0.59 13.56
CA PHE A 28 25.31 1.96 13.09
C PHE A 28 24.58 2.99 13.96
N SER A 29 25.14 4.19 14.04
CA SER A 29 24.45 5.36 14.58
C SER A 29 23.46 5.90 13.52
N VAL A 30 22.17 5.87 13.83
CA VAL A 30 21.11 6.23 12.88
C VAL A 30 20.13 7.22 13.49
N CYS A 31 19.74 8.23 12.73
CA CYS A 31 18.55 9.01 13.04
C CYS A 31 17.46 8.90 11.97
N CYS A 32 16.20 8.99 12.39
CA CYS A 32 15.05 9.07 11.50
C CYS A 32 14.28 10.39 11.75
N LEU A 33 14.05 11.13 10.68
CA LEU A 33 13.42 12.45 10.69
C LEU A 33 12.00 12.36 10.11
N GLU A 34 10.99 12.52 10.98
CA GLU A 34 9.57 12.57 10.62
C GLU A 34 9.06 14.02 10.64
N ALA A 35 8.40 14.42 9.56
CA ALA A 35 7.89 15.77 9.39
C ALA A 35 6.72 16.08 10.34
N ASN A 36 5.86 15.10 10.61
CA ASN A 36 4.69 15.23 11.47
C ASN A 36 5.03 15.07 12.95
N ASP A 37 4.04 15.31 13.80
CA ASP A 37 4.13 15.13 15.26
C ASP A 37 4.12 13.66 15.71
N GLU A 38 3.90 12.72 14.78
CA GLU A 38 3.87 11.29 15.05
C GLU A 38 4.43 10.48 13.87
N PHE A 39 5.10 9.38 14.17
CA PHE A 39 5.58 8.39 13.21
C PHE A 39 4.43 7.54 12.64
N GLY A 40 4.69 6.92 11.47
CA GLY A 40 3.83 5.90 10.87
C GLY A 40 3.43 6.19 9.43
N GLY A 41 3.53 7.44 8.96
CA GLY A 41 3.11 7.84 7.62
C GLY A 41 1.65 7.42 7.36
N SER A 42 1.39 6.71 6.26
CA SER A 42 0.06 6.18 5.92
C SER A 42 -0.35 4.94 6.73
N THR A 43 0.51 4.42 7.61
CA THR A 43 0.24 3.22 8.44
C THR A 43 -0.09 3.65 9.87
N ARG A 44 -1.05 4.56 10.02
CA ARG A 44 -1.45 5.14 11.30
C ARG A 44 -2.89 4.80 11.64
N SER A 45 -3.19 4.75 12.92
CA SER A 45 -4.54 4.61 13.45
C SER A 45 -4.69 5.39 14.74
N GLY A 46 -5.90 5.82 15.07
CA GLY A 46 -6.17 6.51 16.32
C GLY A 46 -7.65 6.74 16.58
N GLU A 47 -7.95 7.36 17.73
CA GLU A 47 -9.31 7.74 18.12
C GLU A 47 -9.80 8.99 17.38
N VAL A 48 -9.79 8.95 16.04
CA VAL A 48 -10.07 10.13 15.20
C VAL A 48 -11.56 10.37 14.95
N CYS A 49 -12.37 9.32 14.98
CA CYS A 49 -13.81 9.44 14.79
C CYS A 49 -14.50 9.86 16.09
N ALA A 50 -14.17 9.20 17.20
CA ALA A 50 -14.71 9.45 18.53
C ALA A 50 -13.82 8.81 19.62
N PRO A 51 -13.84 9.32 20.87
CA PRO A 51 -13.14 8.69 21.98
C PRO A 51 -13.58 7.23 22.20
N GLY A 52 -12.62 6.32 22.35
CA GLY A 52 -12.85 4.88 22.46
C GLY A 52 -13.17 4.15 21.15
N TYR A 53 -12.96 4.79 19.99
CA TYR A 53 -13.13 4.18 18.66
C TYR A 53 -11.86 4.34 17.81
N ILE A 54 -11.15 3.26 17.53
CA ILE A 54 -9.87 3.27 16.81
C ILE A 54 -10.07 3.03 15.31
N SER A 55 -9.75 4.03 14.51
CA SER A 55 -9.84 3.99 13.04
C SER A 55 -8.46 4.07 12.38
N ASP A 56 -8.26 3.32 11.30
CA ASP A 56 -7.05 3.40 10.48
C ASP A 56 -7.14 4.58 9.49
N LEU A 57 -6.10 5.40 9.41
CA LEU A 57 -6.06 6.63 8.60
C LEU A 57 -5.57 6.39 7.17
N GLY A 58 -5.02 5.20 6.91
CA GLY A 58 -4.52 4.79 5.61
C GLY A 58 -4.47 3.26 5.48
N GLY A 59 -3.27 2.71 5.29
CA GLY A 59 -3.09 1.27 5.10
C GLY A 59 -3.45 0.47 6.35
N MET A 60 -4.30 -0.55 6.17
CA MET A 60 -4.82 -1.41 7.25
C MET A 60 -4.55 -2.91 7.03
N VAL A 61 -4.39 -3.35 5.78
CA VAL A 61 -4.17 -4.77 5.45
C VAL A 61 -2.67 -5.05 5.30
N HIS A 62 -2.16 -6.02 6.05
CA HIS A 62 -0.75 -6.38 6.09
C HIS A 62 -0.42 -7.60 5.21
N ASN A 63 -1.21 -7.84 4.15
CA ASN A 63 -1.14 -9.08 3.37
C ASN A 63 0.21 -9.29 2.68
N MET A 64 0.84 -8.20 2.22
CA MET A 64 2.13 -8.28 1.54
C MET A 64 3.28 -8.48 2.54
N ILE A 65 3.36 -7.64 3.58
CA ILE A 65 4.40 -7.75 4.62
C ILE A 65 4.33 -9.06 5.41
N SER A 66 3.15 -9.64 5.60
CA SER A 66 2.98 -10.90 6.32
C SER A 66 3.63 -12.10 5.63
N ALA A 67 3.89 -12.00 4.33
CA ALA A 67 4.61 -13.00 3.56
C ALA A 67 6.14 -12.85 3.60
N THR A 68 6.66 -11.89 4.37
CA THR A 68 8.10 -11.58 4.43
C THR A 68 8.74 -12.11 5.72
N PRO A 69 10.06 -12.33 5.75
CA PRO A 69 10.78 -12.76 6.96
C PRO A 69 10.58 -11.85 8.18
N ILE A 70 10.27 -10.57 7.98
CA ILE A 70 9.90 -9.64 9.07
C ILE A 70 8.79 -10.24 9.94
N VAL A 71 7.83 -10.93 9.32
CA VAL A 71 6.70 -11.57 10.01
C VAL A 71 6.93 -13.06 10.15
N THR A 72 7.28 -13.78 9.07
CA THR A 72 7.35 -15.24 9.09
C THR A 72 8.48 -15.79 9.95
N GLU A 73 9.55 -15.00 10.14
CA GLU A 73 10.71 -15.34 10.95
C GLU A 73 10.89 -14.39 12.15
N ASP A 74 9.94 -13.46 12.34
CA ASP A 74 10.01 -12.40 13.37
C ASP A 74 11.39 -11.71 13.41
N GLU A 75 11.91 -11.36 12.24
CA GLU A 75 13.31 -10.94 12.01
C GLU A 75 13.78 -9.76 12.91
N LEU A 76 12.83 -8.91 13.30
CA LEU A 76 13.04 -7.74 14.16
C LEU A 76 12.43 -7.89 15.57
N GLY A 77 11.93 -9.08 15.93
CA GLY A 77 11.31 -9.34 17.23
C GLY A 77 9.99 -8.58 17.47
N LEU A 78 9.32 -8.14 16.41
CA LEU A 78 8.10 -7.34 16.49
C LEU A 78 7.03 -8.07 17.30
N PHE A 79 6.88 -9.38 17.08
CA PHE A 79 5.89 -10.22 17.76
C PHE A 79 6.41 -10.68 19.12
N SER A 80 7.55 -11.39 19.12
CA SER A 80 8.06 -12.09 20.31
C SER A 80 8.61 -11.16 21.40
N LYS A 81 9.11 -9.98 21.02
CA LYS A 81 9.75 -9.03 21.96
C LYS A 81 8.94 -7.76 22.16
N TYR A 82 8.33 -7.21 21.11
CA TYR A 82 7.61 -5.93 21.17
C TYR A 82 6.09 -6.08 21.24
N GLY A 83 5.56 -7.31 21.30
CA GLY A 83 4.16 -7.59 21.59
C GLY A 83 3.19 -7.21 20.48
N PHE A 84 3.66 -7.14 19.23
CA PHE A 84 2.80 -6.94 18.08
C PHE A 84 1.96 -8.19 17.81
N GLU A 85 0.67 -8.00 17.53
CA GLU A 85 -0.28 -9.09 17.28
C GLU A 85 -1.11 -8.82 16.01
N TYR A 86 -1.44 -9.89 15.29
CA TYR A 86 -2.37 -9.85 14.18
C TYR A 86 -3.74 -10.39 14.57
N ALA A 87 -4.77 -9.73 14.06
CA ALA A 87 -6.10 -10.30 13.88
C ALA A 87 -6.23 -10.84 12.45
N HIS A 88 -7.20 -11.74 12.25
CA HIS A 88 -7.45 -12.40 10.97
C HIS A 88 -8.94 -12.41 10.63
N ALA A 89 -9.27 -12.02 9.40
CA ALA A 89 -10.62 -12.18 8.85
C ALA A 89 -10.86 -13.61 8.35
N LYS A 90 -12.12 -13.95 8.03
CA LYS A 90 -12.51 -15.28 7.53
C LYS A 90 -12.45 -15.41 6.00
N ALA A 91 -12.45 -14.30 5.29
CA ALA A 91 -12.25 -14.21 3.85
C ALA A 91 -11.54 -12.89 3.52
N LEU A 92 -10.82 -12.84 2.38
CA LEU A 92 -10.09 -11.65 1.98
C LEU A 92 -11.02 -10.57 1.43
N PHE A 93 -11.77 -10.90 0.39
CA PHE A 93 -12.61 -9.93 -0.31
C PHE A 93 -13.89 -10.57 -0.84
N CYS A 94 -14.90 -9.74 -1.04
CA CYS A 94 -16.12 -10.07 -1.75
C CYS A 94 -16.61 -8.89 -2.57
N SER A 95 -17.44 -9.16 -3.58
CA SER A 95 -18.17 -8.13 -4.31
C SER A 95 -19.67 -8.26 -4.10
N ILE A 96 -20.35 -7.14 -3.85
CA ILE A 96 -21.82 -7.02 -3.81
C ILE A 96 -22.29 -6.36 -5.12
N PHE A 97 -23.25 -7.00 -5.79
CA PHE A 97 -23.80 -6.57 -7.07
C PHE A 97 -25.14 -5.82 -6.92
N PRO A 98 -25.63 -5.10 -7.96
CA PRO A 98 -26.86 -4.31 -7.86
C PRO A 98 -28.11 -5.11 -7.50
N ASP A 99 -28.15 -6.41 -7.85
CA ASP A 99 -29.22 -7.35 -7.50
C ASP A 99 -29.11 -7.90 -6.06
N GLN A 100 -28.16 -7.39 -5.28
CA GLN A 100 -27.87 -7.77 -3.89
C GLN A 100 -27.34 -9.20 -3.72
N ARG A 101 -26.98 -9.90 -4.82
CA ARG A 101 -26.15 -11.09 -4.69
C ARG A 101 -24.70 -10.70 -4.43
N SER A 102 -23.96 -11.59 -3.80
CA SER A 102 -22.55 -11.39 -3.49
C SER A 102 -21.69 -12.57 -3.95
N LEU A 103 -20.50 -12.27 -4.47
CA LEU A 103 -19.44 -13.25 -4.71
C LEU A 103 -18.37 -13.10 -3.62
N ILE A 104 -18.25 -14.10 -2.76
CA ILE A 104 -17.32 -14.12 -1.61
C ILE A 104 -16.17 -15.09 -1.90
N MET A 105 -14.95 -14.56 -1.88
CA MET A 105 -13.76 -15.38 -2.08
C MET A 105 -13.30 -16.00 -0.75
N HIS A 106 -13.98 -17.09 -0.37
CA HIS A 106 -13.70 -17.87 0.83
C HIS A 106 -12.31 -18.52 0.80
N HIS A 107 -11.67 -18.74 1.96
CA HIS A 107 -10.45 -19.55 2.03
C HIS A 107 -10.66 -20.99 1.55
N ASP A 108 -11.84 -21.55 1.80
CA ASP A 108 -12.23 -22.87 1.32
C ASP A 108 -12.56 -22.79 -0.18
N LEU A 109 -11.70 -23.42 -1.00
CA LEU A 109 -11.83 -23.42 -2.46
C LEU A 109 -13.17 -24.00 -2.92
N ASP A 110 -13.65 -25.07 -2.29
CA ASP A 110 -14.93 -25.70 -2.68
C ASP A 110 -16.10 -24.75 -2.40
N LYS A 111 -16.07 -24.02 -1.28
CA LYS A 111 -17.08 -23.00 -0.97
C LYS A 111 -17.02 -21.82 -1.95
N ALA A 112 -15.83 -21.38 -2.32
CA ALA A 112 -15.67 -20.32 -3.31
C ALA A 112 -16.24 -20.74 -4.67
N CYS A 113 -15.96 -21.97 -5.13
CA CYS A 113 -16.55 -22.52 -6.36
C CYS A 113 -18.08 -22.65 -6.26
N GLN A 114 -18.62 -23.09 -5.12
CA GLN A 114 -20.07 -23.20 -4.91
C GLN A 114 -20.76 -21.85 -5.01
N ASN A 115 -20.21 -20.81 -4.36
CA ASN A 115 -20.78 -19.47 -4.46
C ASN A 115 -20.59 -18.87 -5.87
N MET A 116 -19.47 -19.14 -6.54
CA MET A 116 -19.25 -18.75 -7.94
C MET A 116 -20.25 -19.41 -8.91
N ALA A 117 -20.67 -20.66 -8.65
CA ALA A 117 -21.63 -21.38 -9.47
C ALA A 117 -23.03 -20.73 -9.51
N GLU A 118 -23.36 -19.88 -8.53
CA GLU A 118 -24.58 -19.06 -8.53
C GLU A 118 -24.56 -17.99 -9.64
N PHE A 119 -23.38 -17.66 -10.18
CA PHE A 119 -23.18 -16.71 -11.27
C PHE A 119 -22.85 -17.41 -12.59
N SER A 120 -22.00 -18.44 -12.56
CA SER A 120 -21.63 -19.23 -13.74
C SER A 120 -21.11 -20.62 -13.35
N GLU A 121 -21.79 -21.67 -13.82
CA GLU A 121 -21.34 -23.06 -13.64
C GLU A 121 -19.99 -23.33 -14.34
N HIS A 122 -19.76 -22.70 -15.50
CA HIS A 122 -18.50 -22.82 -16.23
C HIS A 122 -17.35 -22.21 -15.43
N ASP A 123 -17.54 -20.99 -14.90
CA ASP A 123 -16.48 -20.27 -14.21
C ASP A 123 -16.11 -20.96 -12.90
N ALA A 124 -17.12 -21.48 -12.19
CA ALA A 124 -16.90 -22.31 -11.00
C ALA A 124 -16.10 -23.60 -11.31
N ALA A 125 -16.32 -24.20 -12.49
CA ALA A 125 -15.62 -25.40 -12.90
C ALA A 125 -14.15 -25.14 -13.29
N ILE A 126 -13.86 -24.01 -13.94
CA ILE A 126 -12.50 -23.65 -14.38
C ILE A 126 -11.67 -22.93 -13.30
N TYR A 127 -12.33 -22.37 -12.28
CA TYR A 127 -11.66 -21.58 -11.23
C TYR A 127 -10.48 -22.29 -10.54
N PRO A 128 -10.54 -23.60 -10.19
CA PRO A 128 -9.39 -24.28 -9.61
C PRO A 128 -8.15 -24.26 -10.52
N GLU A 129 -8.33 -24.37 -11.84
CA GLU A 129 -7.23 -24.28 -12.80
C GLU A 129 -6.66 -22.86 -12.90
N PHE A 130 -7.54 -21.84 -12.88
CA PHE A 130 -7.13 -20.44 -12.83
C PHE A 130 -6.35 -20.12 -11.54
N HIS A 131 -6.81 -20.64 -10.38
CA HIS A 131 -6.14 -20.44 -9.11
C HIS A 131 -4.71 -21.01 -9.12
N GLU A 132 -4.53 -22.25 -9.59
CA GLU A 132 -3.21 -22.87 -9.72
C GLU A 132 -2.33 -22.11 -10.72
N TYR A 133 -2.91 -21.62 -11.83
CA TYR A 133 -2.20 -20.74 -12.75
C TYR A 133 -1.68 -19.47 -12.06
N MET A 134 -2.49 -18.81 -11.22
CA MET A 134 -2.09 -17.64 -10.42
C MET A 134 -1.05 -17.97 -9.35
N VAL A 135 -1.15 -19.13 -8.68
CA VAL A 135 -0.14 -19.62 -7.71
C VAL A 135 1.22 -19.76 -8.38
N ASN A 136 1.27 -20.33 -9.59
CA ASN A 136 2.51 -20.50 -10.34
C ASN A 136 3.10 -19.15 -10.76
N MET A 137 2.29 -18.21 -11.26
CA MET A 137 2.74 -16.86 -11.58
C MET A 137 3.33 -16.13 -10.36
N MET A 138 2.70 -16.28 -9.20
CA MET A 138 3.21 -15.70 -7.96
C MET A 138 4.55 -16.30 -7.55
N ALA A 139 4.75 -17.61 -7.70
CA ALA A 139 6.01 -18.26 -7.35
C ALA A 139 7.18 -17.69 -8.16
N VAL A 140 6.95 -17.40 -9.45
CA VAL A 140 7.93 -16.73 -10.32
C VAL A 140 8.19 -15.29 -9.87
N ALA A 141 7.14 -14.52 -9.55
CA ALA A 141 7.27 -13.15 -9.05
C ALA A 141 7.99 -13.07 -7.68
N GLY A 142 7.73 -14.05 -6.81
CA GLY A 142 8.21 -14.10 -5.43
C GLY A 142 9.73 -14.08 -5.32
N ILE A 143 10.44 -14.76 -6.23
CA ILE A 143 11.90 -14.85 -6.29
C ILE A 143 12.56 -13.44 -6.33
N GLY A 144 11.91 -12.45 -6.94
CA GLY A 144 12.44 -11.08 -7.07
C GLY A 144 11.81 -10.04 -6.15
N SER A 145 10.84 -10.42 -5.31
CA SER A 145 10.10 -9.46 -4.46
C SER A 145 10.79 -9.17 -3.12
N GLN A 146 11.69 -10.06 -2.67
CA GLN A 146 12.35 -10.01 -1.36
C GLN A 146 13.84 -9.65 -1.43
N SER A 147 14.31 -9.26 -2.62
CA SER A 147 15.67 -8.81 -2.90
C SER A 147 15.61 -7.59 -3.83
N ALA A 148 16.75 -6.95 -4.04
CA ALA A 148 16.90 -6.03 -5.15
C ALA A 148 16.40 -6.69 -6.45
N PRO A 149 15.66 -5.98 -7.31
CA PRO A 149 15.26 -6.53 -8.60
C PRO A 149 16.54 -6.83 -9.41
N PRO A 150 16.57 -7.92 -10.21
CA PRO A 150 17.68 -8.12 -11.14
C PRO A 150 17.68 -7.02 -12.21
N PRO A 151 18.84 -6.68 -12.81
CA PRO A 151 18.89 -5.78 -13.96
C PRO A 151 17.90 -6.20 -15.05
N TYR A 152 17.23 -5.23 -15.68
CA TYR A 152 16.08 -5.48 -16.54
C TYR A 152 16.37 -6.47 -17.68
N GLY A 153 17.54 -6.34 -18.33
CA GLY A 153 17.96 -7.27 -19.38
C GLY A 153 18.14 -8.71 -18.88
N THR A 154 18.73 -8.88 -17.69
CA THR A 154 18.91 -10.19 -17.05
C THR A 154 17.56 -10.81 -16.68
N MET A 155 16.65 -10.01 -16.12
CA MET A 155 15.28 -10.43 -15.78
C MET A 155 14.57 -11.04 -17.00
N HIS A 156 14.55 -10.33 -18.12
CA HIS A 156 13.90 -10.80 -19.35
C HIS A 156 14.61 -11.97 -20.00
N ASN A 157 15.95 -12.03 -19.94
CA ASN A 157 16.71 -13.17 -20.43
C ASN A 157 16.32 -14.44 -19.68
N VAL A 158 16.29 -14.41 -18.34
CA VAL A 158 15.91 -15.56 -17.50
C VAL A 158 14.48 -16.02 -17.81
N MET A 159 13.53 -15.09 -17.89
CA MET A 159 12.13 -15.41 -18.21
C MET A 159 11.99 -16.07 -19.59
N SER A 160 12.80 -15.68 -20.57
CA SER A 160 12.74 -16.25 -21.92
C SER A 160 13.17 -17.72 -21.99
N MET A 161 13.89 -18.22 -20.97
CA MET A 161 14.47 -19.57 -20.94
C MET A 161 13.46 -20.69 -20.65
N SER A 162 12.28 -20.40 -20.09
CA SER A 162 11.26 -21.41 -19.80
C SER A 162 9.88 -21.04 -20.36
N PRO A 163 8.99 -22.02 -20.61
CA PRO A 163 7.60 -21.75 -20.94
C PRO A 163 6.89 -20.87 -19.90
N GLU A 164 7.11 -21.15 -18.62
CA GLU A 164 6.49 -20.43 -17.50
C GLU A 164 6.98 -18.97 -17.44
N GLY A 165 8.26 -18.73 -17.71
CA GLY A 165 8.81 -17.38 -17.76
C GLY A 165 8.32 -16.59 -18.97
N ARG A 166 8.15 -17.23 -20.13
CA ARG A 166 7.53 -16.58 -21.30
C ARG A 166 6.06 -16.27 -21.06
N GLU A 167 5.35 -17.12 -20.33
CA GLU A 167 3.98 -16.83 -19.92
C GLU A 167 3.94 -15.68 -18.91
N PHE A 168 4.85 -15.64 -17.95
CA PHE A 168 4.99 -14.50 -17.05
C PHE A 168 5.28 -13.19 -17.80
N GLN A 169 6.10 -13.23 -18.86
CA GLN A 169 6.32 -12.07 -19.73
C GLN A 169 5.04 -11.64 -20.45
N ARG A 170 4.22 -12.59 -20.94
CA ARG A 170 2.92 -12.27 -21.55
C ARG A 170 2.03 -11.58 -20.53
N VAL A 171 1.87 -12.16 -19.34
CA VAL A 171 1.08 -11.61 -18.22
C VAL A 171 1.58 -10.22 -17.83
N LEU A 172 2.90 -10.02 -17.72
CA LEU A 172 3.50 -8.71 -17.43
C LEU A 172 3.14 -7.63 -18.46
N ASN A 173 2.83 -8.04 -19.70
CA ASN A 173 2.43 -7.16 -20.80
C ASN A 173 0.92 -7.20 -21.11
N SER A 174 0.12 -7.84 -20.25
CA SER A 174 -1.35 -7.88 -20.33
C SER A 174 -2.00 -7.02 -19.25
N SER A 175 -3.26 -6.65 -19.45
CA SER A 175 -4.10 -6.08 -18.41
C SER A 175 -4.86 -7.15 -17.63
N ALA A 176 -5.27 -6.84 -16.40
CA ALA A 176 -6.09 -7.73 -15.59
C ALA A 176 -7.40 -8.07 -16.32
N GLN A 177 -8.02 -7.06 -16.95
CA GLN A 177 -9.24 -7.25 -17.74
C GLN A 177 -9.05 -8.28 -18.86
N GLN A 178 -7.94 -8.21 -19.62
CA GLN A 178 -7.66 -9.18 -20.68
C GLN A 178 -7.54 -10.61 -20.14
N ILE A 179 -6.84 -10.79 -19.02
CA ILE A 179 -6.67 -12.13 -18.44
C ILE A 179 -8.00 -12.68 -17.92
N VAL A 180 -8.83 -11.89 -17.23
CA VAL A 180 -10.11 -12.43 -16.75
C VAL A 180 -11.10 -12.74 -17.88
N GLU A 181 -11.04 -12.00 -19.00
CA GLU A 181 -11.83 -12.28 -20.22
C GLU A 181 -11.38 -13.55 -20.96
N GLU A 182 -10.11 -13.95 -20.80
CA GLU A 182 -9.60 -15.23 -21.35
C GLU A 182 -10.17 -16.45 -20.60
N TRP A 183 -10.54 -16.29 -19.32
CA TRP A 183 -10.85 -17.41 -18.42
C TRP A 183 -12.32 -17.49 -17.99
N PHE A 184 -13.03 -16.36 -17.88
CA PHE A 184 -14.36 -16.32 -17.25
C PHE A 184 -15.44 -15.71 -18.15
N ASP A 185 -16.62 -16.34 -18.15
CA ASP A 185 -17.79 -15.93 -18.93
C ASP A 185 -18.64 -14.88 -18.20
N SER A 186 -18.75 -14.98 -16.87
CA SER A 186 -19.55 -14.07 -16.04
C SER A 186 -18.87 -12.72 -15.84
N GLU A 187 -19.62 -11.66 -16.15
CA GLU A 187 -19.22 -10.28 -15.82
C GLU A 187 -18.98 -10.10 -14.32
N GLN A 188 -19.79 -10.72 -13.46
CA GLN A 188 -19.66 -10.65 -12.01
C GLN A 188 -18.32 -11.23 -11.54
N VAL A 189 -17.94 -12.42 -12.05
CA VAL A 189 -16.66 -13.06 -11.72
C VAL A 189 -15.48 -12.20 -12.20
N ARG A 190 -15.54 -11.69 -13.44
CA ARG A 190 -14.50 -10.81 -13.99
C ARG A 190 -14.36 -9.51 -13.19
N VAL A 191 -15.47 -8.87 -12.82
CA VAL A 191 -15.46 -7.63 -12.03
C VAL A 191 -14.89 -7.90 -10.63
N THR A 192 -15.25 -9.00 -9.97
CA THR A 192 -14.70 -9.32 -8.64
C THR A 192 -13.18 -9.44 -8.66
N PHE A 193 -12.61 -10.15 -9.64
CA PHE A 193 -11.15 -10.27 -9.73
C PHE A 193 -10.45 -8.98 -10.16
N THR A 194 -11.03 -8.24 -11.10
CA THR A 194 -10.41 -6.99 -11.56
C THR A 194 -10.54 -5.87 -10.53
N ARG A 195 -11.64 -5.82 -9.76
CA ARG A 195 -11.84 -4.83 -8.69
C ARG A 195 -10.74 -4.96 -7.63
N TRP A 196 -10.38 -6.17 -7.25
CA TRP A 196 -9.22 -6.42 -6.38
C TRP A 196 -7.91 -5.87 -6.97
N CYS A 197 -7.68 -6.00 -8.28
CA CYS A 197 -6.48 -5.46 -8.92
C CYS A 197 -6.41 -3.93 -8.89
N THR A 198 -7.54 -3.23 -8.79
CA THR A 198 -7.55 -1.76 -8.79
C THR A 198 -7.06 -1.13 -7.49
N GLU A 199 -6.88 -1.92 -6.42
CA GLU A 199 -6.42 -1.45 -5.09
C GLU A 199 -5.02 -0.82 -5.12
N MET A 200 -4.28 -1.01 -6.21
CA MET A 200 -3.02 -0.31 -6.51
C MET A 200 -3.23 1.05 -7.22
N MET A 201 -4.45 1.57 -7.22
CA MET A 201 -4.87 2.83 -7.84
C MET A 201 -4.54 2.93 -9.34
N ILE A 202 -4.79 1.82 -10.04
CA ILE A 202 -4.53 1.66 -11.47
C ILE A 202 -5.75 1.08 -12.18
N ASP A 203 -6.03 1.57 -13.39
CA ASP A 203 -7.16 1.08 -14.20
C ASP A 203 -6.96 -0.40 -14.56
N PRO A 204 -7.98 -1.27 -14.40
CA PRO A 204 -7.86 -2.70 -14.62
C PRO A 204 -7.53 -3.08 -16.08
N ARG A 205 -7.66 -2.13 -17.02
CA ARG A 205 -7.29 -2.30 -18.43
C ARG A 205 -5.88 -1.81 -18.75
N ALA A 206 -5.17 -1.21 -17.79
CA ALA A 206 -3.79 -0.79 -18.00
C ALA A 206 -2.87 -2.00 -18.13
N ILE A 207 -1.92 -1.94 -19.07
CA ILE A 207 -0.89 -2.97 -19.25
C ILE A 207 -0.09 -3.14 -17.95
N GLY A 208 0.13 -4.39 -17.54
CA GLY A 208 0.86 -4.77 -16.33
C GLY A 208 -0.02 -5.11 -15.14
N THR A 209 -1.29 -4.69 -15.16
CA THR A 209 -2.22 -4.96 -14.06
C THR A 209 -2.56 -6.43 -13.89
N ALA A 210 -2.36 -7.26 -14.92
CA ALA A 210 -2.54 -8.70 -14.80
C ALA A 210 -1.63 -9.34 -13.74
N THR A 211 -0.48 -8.74 -13.45
CA THR A 211 0.38 -9.19 -12.34
C THR A 211 -0.33 -9.06 -10.99
N LEU A 212 -1.27 -8.12 -10.83
CA LEU A 212 -2.00 -7.97 -9.57
C LEU A 212 -3.00 -9.12 -9.34
N LEU A 213 -3.39 -9.87 -10.37
CA LEU A 213 -4.24 -11.06 -10.22
C LEU A 213 -3.55 -12.17 -9.43
N TYR A 214 -2.21 -12.25 -9.44
CA TYR A 214 -1.54 -13.32 -8.70
C TYR A 214 -1.80 -13.22 -7.19
N PHE A 215 -2.18 -12.04 -6.65
CA PHE A 215 -2.52 -11.89 -5.23
C PHE A 215 -3.72 -12.77 -4.84
N THR A 216 -4.56 -13.14 -5.81
CA THR A 216 -5.66 -14.11 -5.64
C THR A 216 -5.14 -15.54 -5.42
N GLY A 217 -3.92 -15.85 -5.85
CA GLY A 217 -3.27 -17.15 -5.70
C GLY A 217 -2.97 -17.56 -4.25
N ARG A 218 -3.11 -16.66 -3.28
CA ARG A 218 -3.00 -17.02 -1.85
C ARG A 218 -4.32 -17.04 -1.09
N VAL A 219 -5.42 -16.66 -1.74
CA VAL A 219 -6.73 -16.57 -1.08
C VAL A 219 -7.14 -17.90 -0.46
N HIS A 220 -6.78 -19.03 -1.07
CA HIS A 220 -7.15 -20.36 -0.53
C HIS A 220 -6.11 -21.00 0.40
N LYS A 221 -5.06 -20.28 0.80
CA LYS A 221 -4.10 -20.81 1.78
C LYS A 221 -4.63 -20.55 3.19
N PRO A 222 -4.91 -21.58 4.01
CA PRO A 222 -5.46 -21.38 5.36
C PRO A 222 -4.53 -20.60 6.29
N THR A 223 -3.22 -20.66 6.06
CA THR A 223 -2.20 -19.88 6.79
C THR A 223 -2.14 -18.41 6.34
N TYR A 224 -2.99 -18.01 5.40
CA TYR A 224 -2.98 -16.70 4.75
C TYR A 224 -4.35 -16.00 4.90
N ALA A 225 -4.96 -16.13 6.09
CA ALA A 225 -6.05 -15.25 6.47
C ALA A 225 -5.53 -13.81 6.54
N PRO A 226 -6.18 -12.82 5.89
CA PRO A 226 -5.63 -11.48 5.71
C PRO A 226 -5.30 -10.88 7.08
N PRO A 227 -4.02 -10.71 7.39
CA PRO A 227 -3.64 -10.22 8.69
C PRO A 227 -3.80 -8.71 8.71
N PHE A 228 -4.32 -8.21 9.82
CA PHE A 228 -4.34 -6.79 10.12
C PHE A 228 -3.97 -6.58 11.59
N PRO A 229 -3.33 -5.44 11.94
CA PRO A 229 -2.89 -5.17 13.31
C PRO A 229 -4.03 -5.17 14.33
N MET A 230 -3.91 -6.01 15.37
CA MET A 230 -4.75 -5.92 16.56
C MET A 230 -4.48 -4.58 17.25
N GLY A 231 -5.54 -3.83 17.57
CA GLY A 231 -5.47 -2.50 18.19
C GLY A 231 -5.15 -1.33 17.26
N GLY A 232 -4.99 -1.54 15.94
CA GLY A 232 -4.69 -0.46 15.00
C GLY A 232 -3.37 -0.59 14.27
N SER A 233 -3.29 -0.06 13.05
CA SER A 233 -2.01 0.06 12.32
C SER A 233 -0.91 0.76 13.12
N GLN A 234 -1.28 1.63 14.08
CA GLN A 234 -0.34 2.26 15.00
C GLN A 234 0.43 1.25 15.86
N LYS A 235 -0.12 0.06 16.16
CA LYS A 235 0.60 -0.98 16.93
C LYS A 235 1.80 -1.55 16.20
N PHE A 236 1.73 -1.62 14.88
CA PHE A 236 2.88 -1.99 14.07
C PHE A 236 3.97 -0.91 14.11
N VAL A 237 3.58 0.35 14.03
CA VAL A 237 4.49 1.51 14.13
C VAL A 237 5.15 1.56 15.51
N GLU A 238 4.39 1.39 16.58
CA GLU A 238 4.89 1.35 17.96
C GLU A 238 5.95 0.24 18.14
N ALA A 239 5.70 -0.97 17.61
CA ALA A 239 6.65 -2.07 17.66
C ALA A 239 7.94 -1.76 16.89
N LEU A 240 7.84 -1.16 15.70
CA LEU A 240 9.01 -0.72 14.93
C LEU A 240 9.80 0.38 15.65
N MET A 241 9.13 1.37 16.24
CA MET A 241 9.79 2.41 17.03
C MET A 241 10.50 1.83 18.26
N ALA A 242 9.88 0.86 18.95
CA ALA A 242 10.48 0.18 20.07
C ALA A 242 11.74 -0.58 19.64
N CYS A 243 11.70 -1.26 18.49
CA CYS A 243 12.86 -1.91 17.88
C CYS A 243 13.99 -0.91 17.58
N CYS A 244 13.68 0.23 16.94
CA CYS A 244 14.66 1.27 16.65
C CYS A 244 15.34 1.79 17.92
N LYS A 245 14.55 2.11 18.96
CA LYS A 245 15.06 2.66 20.23
C LYS A 245 15.90 1.66 21.01
N ASP A 246 15.50 0.38 21.01
CA ASP A 246 16.26 -0.69 21.68
C ASP A 246 17.65 -0.89 21.06
N HIS A 247 17.77 -0.66 19.74
CA HIS A 247 19.03 -0.66 19.02
C HIS A 247 19.74 0.71 18.99
N GLY A 248 19.27 1.69 19.76
CA GLY A 248 19.95 2.97 19.96
C GLY A 248 19.77 4.01 18.84
N ALA A 249 18.79 3.84 17.96
CA ALA A 249 18.47 4.86 16.96
C ALA A 249 17.72 6.05 17.59
N ASP A 250 18.03 7.25 17.08
CA ASP A 250 17.33 8.48 17.47
C ASP A 250 16.15 8.76 16.52
N LEU A 251 14.97 9.01 17.10
CA LEU A 251 13.73 9.25 16.35
C LEU A 251 13.23 10.66 16.63
N PHE A 252 13.17 11.50 15.60
CA PHE A 252 12.75 12.90 15.70
C PHE A 252 11.43 13.14 14.96
N THR A 253 10.41 13.60 15.68
CA THR A 253 9.15 14.14 15.13
C THR A 253 9.26 15.65 14.91
N ASN A 254 8.36 16.24 14.13
CA ASN A 254 8.36 17.67 13.76
C ASN A 254 9.66 18.11 13.05
N ALA A 255 10.41 17.16 12.49
CA ALA A 255 11.68 17.36 11.82
C ALA A 255 11.44 17.41 10.30
N PHE A 256 10.68 18.40 9.84
CA PHE A 256 10.42 18.60 8.41
C PHE A 256 11.73 18.97 7.70
N VAL A 257 12.26 18.10 6.85
CA VAL A 257 13.47 18.35 6.07
C VAL A 257 13.14 19.17 4.82
N ASP A 258 13.86 20.29 4.61
CA ASP A 258 13.67 21.20 3.48
C ASP A 258 14.95 21.52 2.68
N GLY A 259 16.08 20.93 3.08
CA GLY A 259 17.36 21.10 2.39
C GLY A 259 18.19 19.83 2.44
N LEU A 260 18.86 19.54 1.32
CA LEU A 260 19.84 18.47 1.17
C LEU A 260 21.13 19.07 0.60
N THR A 261 22.25 18.86 1.30
CA THR A 261 23.56 19.36 0.89
C THR A 261 24.33 18.26 0.17
N VAL A 262 24.74 18.53 -1.06
CA VAL A 262 25.64 17.68 -1.84
C VAL A 262 27.00 18.35 -1.97
N GLN A 263 28.08 17.62 -1.69
CA GLN A 263 29.44 18.10 -1.82
C GLN A 263 30.30 17.07 -2.55
N GLY A 264 30.91 17.49 -3.67
CA GLY A 264 31.79 16.60 -4.44
C GLY A 264 31.06 15.43 -5.11
N GLY A 265 29.76 15.55 -5.36
CA GLY A 265 28.92 14.47 -5.91
C GLY A 265 28.28 13.56 -4.86
N GLU A 266 28.49 13.82 -3.57
CA GLU A 266 28.03 12.98 -2.47
C GLU A 266 27.04 13.73 -1.56
N ALA A 267 25.97 13.07 -1.11
CA ALA A 267 25.07 13.61 -0.11
C ALA A 267 25.74 13.65 1.28
N LYS A 268 25.73 14.81 1.95
CA LYS A 268 26.46 15.04 3.21
C LYS A 268 25.61 15.40 4.41
N SER A 269 24.62 16.26 4.23
CA SER A 269 23.77 16.69 5.33
C SER A 269 22.37 17.03 4.86
N VAL A 270 21.43 16.98 5.78
CA VAL A 270 20.08 17.52 5.58
C VAL A 270 19.81 18.60 6.61
N ARG A 271 18.94 19.54 6.23
CA ARG A 271 18.50 20.62 7.10
C ARG A 271 16.99 20.58 7.26
N THR A 272 16.53 20.71 8.49
CA THR A 272 15.11 20.86 8.82
C THR A 272 14.66 22.31 8.65
N LYS A 273 13.35 22.51 8.52
CA LYS A 273 12.71 23.81 8.29
C LYS A 273 12.95 24.82 9.42
N ASP A 274 13.16 24.33 10.64
CA ASP A 274 13.55 25.13 11.82
C ASP A 274 15.07 25.40 11.90
N GLY A 275 15.85 24.88 10.97
CA GLY A 275 17.26 25.17 10.78
C GLY A 275 18.23 24.24 11.52
N GLU A 276 17.77 23.12 12.06
CA GLU A 276 18.66 22.08 12.56
C GLU A 276 19.33 21.33 11.41
N GLU A 277 20.59 20.93 11.62
CA GLU A 277 21.37 20.24 10.60
C GLU A 277 21.78 18.85 11.07
N TYR A 278 21.62 17.86 10.20
CA TYR A 278 21.93 16.46 10.45
C TYR A 278 22.94 16.00 9.40
N ILE A 279 24.15 15.67 9.85
CA ILE A 279 25.28 15.24 9.01
C ILE A 279 25.28 13.72 8.95
N ALA A 280 25.33 13.17 7.74
CA ALA A 280 25.53 11.75 7.49
C ALA A 280 27.01 11.47 7.17
N THR A 281 27.67 10.59 7.93
CA THR A 281 29.04 10.15 7.61
C THR A 281 29.09 9.03 6.59
N ASN A 282 28.01 8.26 6.47
CA ASN A 282 27.86 7.21 5.46
C ASN A 282 26.85 7.64 4.38
N ALA A 283 25.56 7.72 4.68
CA ALA A 283 24.55 8.06 3.67
C ALA A 283 23.28 8.73 4.19
N VAL A 284 22.62 9.47 3.30
CA VAL A 284 21.24 9.93 3.46
C VAL A 284 20.31 8.95 2.74
N ILE A 285 19.27 8.50 3.43
CA ILE A 285 18.31 7.53 2.90
C ILE A 285 16.92 8.16 2.86
N SER A 286 16.41 8.41 1.66
CA SER A 286 15.08 8.96 1.47
C SER A 286 14.02 7.86 1.42
N THR A 287 13.00 7.97 2.26
CA THR A 287 11.74 7.23 2.13
C THR A 287 10.54 8.12 1.81
N ILE A 288 10.80 9.41 1.56
CA ILE A 288 9.82 10.39 1.09
C ILE A 288 9.78 10.41 -0.44
N ASN A 289 8.86 11.21 -1.01
CA ASN A 289 8.69 11.30 -2.45
C ASN A 289 9.97 11.78 -3.14
N ILE A 290 10.44 11.03 -4.15
CA ILE A 290 11.67 11.37 -4.88
C ILE A 290 11.59 12.76 -5.54
N LYS A 291 10.39 13.24 -5.90
CA LYS A 291 10.22 14.59 -6.45
C LYS A 291 10.62 15.68 -5.45
N ASP A 292 10.39 15.47 -4.16
CA ASP A 292 10.81 16.42 -3.11
C ASP A 292 12.32 16.46 -2.96
N ILE A 293 12.98 15.31 -3.01
CA ILE A 293 14.46 15.23 -2.94
C ILE A 293 15.10 15.99 -4.10
N TYR A 294 14.64 15.78 -5.34
CA TYR A 294 15.17 16.49 -6.51
C TYR A 294 14.80 17.98 -6.51
N GLN A 295 13.70 18.37 -5.86
CA GLN A 295 13.40 19.77 -5.61
C GLN A 295 14.37 20.40 -4.60
N MET A 296 14.72 19.70 -3.52
CA MET A 296 15.69 20.16 -2.53
C MET A 296 17.10 20.30 -3.11
N LEU A 297 17.49 19.39 -4.01
CA LEU A 297 18.78 19.43 -4.71
C LEU A 297 18.90 20.63 -5.66
N GLY A 298 17.81 21.08 -6.26
CA GLY A 298 17.81 22.21 -7.19
C GLY A 298 18.82 22.02 -8.33
N ASP A 299 19.74 22.99 -8.47
CA ASP A 299 20.76 22.98 -9.53
C ASP A 299 21.88 21.94 -9.32
N ASP A 300 22.02 21.39 -8.10
CA ASP A 300 23.01 20.35 -7.79
C ASP A 300 22.54 18.96 -8.23
N ALA A 301 21.28 18.81 -8.64
CA ALA A 301 20.75 17.55 -9.14
C ALA A 301 21.37 17.16 -10.51
N PRO A 302 21.73 15.88 -10.73
CA PRO A 302 22.12 15.38 -12.04
C PRO A 302 21.03 15.67 -13.08
N LYS A 303 21.37 16.40 -14.14
CA LYS A 303 20.40 16.98 -15.08
C LYS A 303 19.46 15.96 -15.73
N GLU A 304 19.98 14.80 -16.11
CA GLU A 304 19.17 13.77 -16.76
C GLU A 304 18.22 13.07 -15.78
N GLU A 305 18.67 12.85 -14.54
CA GLU A 305 17.82 12.33 -13.47
C GLU A 305 16.73 13.33 -13.09
N ALA A 306 17.08 14.61 -12.91
CA ALA A 306 16.10 15.65 -12.61
C ALA A 306 15.00 15.75 -13.67
N ARG A 307 15.37 15.68 -14.97
CA ARG A 307 14.40 15.62 -16.08
C ARG A 307 13.57 14.34 -16.04
N TYR A 308 14.15 13.21 -15.63
CA TYR A 308 13.42 11.96 -15.52
C TYR A 308 12.41 12.01 -14.36
N VAL A 309 12.82 12.46 -13.18
CA VAL A 309 11.95 12.61 -12.00
C VAL A 309 10.74 13.51 -12.29
N GLN A 310 10.91 14.58 -13.07
CA GLN A 310 9.79 15.43 -13.51
C GLN A 310 8.75 14.69 -14.37
N ARG A 311 9.15 13.62 -15.07
CA ARG A 311 8.26 12.80 -15.91
C ARG A 311 7.66 11.61 -15.19
N LEU A 312 8.11 11.29 -13.98
CA LEU A 312 7.51 10.24 -13.17
C LEU A 312 6.04 10.56 -12.93
N LYS A 313 5.19 9.59 -13.24
CA LYS A 313 3.75 9.67 -13.06
C LYS A 313 3.36 9.22 -11.67
N GLN A 314 2.35 9.88 -11.12
CA GLN A 314 1.59 9.42 -9.97
C GLN A 314 0.64 8.28 -10.42
N ALA A 315 -0.09 7.70 -9.47
CA ALA A 315 -1.19 6.77 -9.74
C ALA A 315 -2.26 7.37 -10.69
N ASP A 316 -3.04 6.50 -11.34
CA ASP A 316 -4.05 6.92 -12.33
C ASP A 316 -5.21 7.69 -11.69
N PHE A 317 -5.45 7.44 -10.40
CA PHE A 317 -6.43 8.06 -9.52
C PHE A 317 -5.94 7.96 -8.07
N ALA A 318 -6.64 8.59 -7.15
CA ALA A 318 -6.30 8.70 -5.75
C ALA A 318 -7.41 8.13 -4.85
N ALA A 319 -7.23 8.26 -3.54
CA ALA A 319 -8.17 7.78 -2.53
C ALA A 319 -9.00 8.91 -1.92
N LEU A 320 -10.29 8.64 -1.72
CA LEU A 320 -11.13 9.30 -0.74
C LEU A 320 -11.44 8.27 0.35
N ASN A 321 -10.99 8.53 1.57
CA ASN A 321 -11.15 7.63 2.71
C ASN A 321 -12.02 8.27 3.79
N GLN A 322 -12.91 7.50 4.39
CA GLN A 322 -13.76 7.93 5.49
C GLN A 322 -13.82 6.83 6.53
N SER A 323 -13.93 7.21 7.80
CA SER A 323 -14.16 6.29 8.89
C SER A 323 -15.32 6.76 9.77
N PHE A 324 -16.13 5.83 10.24
CA PHE A 324 -17.37 6.06 10.97
C PHE A 324 -17.40 5.20 12.23
N ALA A 325 -17.55 5.85 13.38
CA ALA A 325 -17.84 5.20 14.65
C ALA A 325 -19.36 5.03 14.79
N LEU A 326 -19.84 3.79 14.84
CA LEU A 326 -21.27 3.46 14.87
C LEU A 326 -21.66 2.73 16.15
N LYS A 327 -22.86 3.00 16.67
CA LYS A 327 -23.45 2.30 17.84
C LYS A 327 -23.92 0.88 17.53
N LYS A 328 -23.83 0.46 16.26
CA LYS A 328 -24.31 -0.83 15.76
C LYS A 328 -23.31 -1.44 14.80
N ILE A 329 -23.43 -2.75 14.61
CA ILE A 329 -22.84 -3.46 13.48
C ILE A 329 -23.79 -3.34 12.27
N PRO A 330 -23.30 -2.94 11.08
CA PRO A 330 -24.11 -2.89 9.87
C PRO A 330 -24.68 -4.25 9.46
N GLU A 331 -25.97 -4.28 9.12
CA GLU A 331 -26.62 -5.42 8.47
C GLU A 331 -26.79 -5.12 6.99
N PHE A 332 -26.08 -5.84 6.12
CA PHE A 332 -26.13 -5.62 4.67
C PHE A 332 -27.36 -6.25 4.03
N LYS A 333 -27.93 -5.55 3.04
CA LYS A 333 -29.03 -6.07 2.20
C LYS A 333 -28.65 -7.37 1.47
N ALA A 334 -27.36 -7.54 1.16
CA ALA A 334 -26.81 -8.73 0.49
C ALA A 334 -26.74 -9.98 1.38
N GLY A 335 -27.02 -9.87 2.67
CA GLY A 335 -26.97 -10.97 3.64
C GLY A 335 -25.82 -10.85 4.63
N PRO A 336 -25.88 -11.59 5.76
CA PRO A 336 -24.86 -11.52 6.81
C PRO A 336 -23.50 -12.12 6.39
N GLU A 337 -23.46 -12.97 5.37
CA GLU A 337 -22.26 -13.69 4.94
C GLU A 337 -21.16 -12.75 4.44
N VAL A 338 -21.51 -11.58 3.90
CA VAL A 338 -20.52 -10.60 3.43
C VAL A 338 -19.62 -10.07 4.56
N LEU A 339 -20.09 -10.11 5.81
CA LEU A 339 -19.31 -9.71 6.98
C LEU A 339 -18.16 -10.68 7.31
N ASP A 340 -18.08 -11.84 6.65
CA ASP A 340 -16.93 -12.72 6.76
C ASP A 340 -15.70 -12.19 5.98
N ALA A 341 -15.91 -11.34 4.97
CA ALA A 341 -14.86 -10.74 4.16
C ALA A 341 -14.28 -9.47 4.80
N TYR A 342 -12.95 -9.35 4.79
CA TYR A 342 -12.30 -8.12 5.26
C TYR A 342 -12.60 -6.93 4.35
N CYS A 343 -12.53 -7.16 3.04
CA CYS A 343 -12.82 -6.17 2.00
C CYS A 343 -14.19 -6.45 1.35
N ILE A 344 -15.18 -5.60 1.62
CA ILE A 344 -16.52 -5.69 1.01
C ILE A 344 -16.63 -4.63 -0.07
N GLU A 345 -16.58 -5.03 -1.34
CA GLU A 345 -16.56 -4.12 -2.48
C GLU A 345 -17.93 -4.01 -3.14
N PHE A 346 -18.40 -2.81 -3.42
CA PHE A 346 -19.56 -2.63 -4.30
C PHE A 346 -19.12 -2.61 -5.76
N ALA A 347 -19.75 -3.46 -6.56
CA ALA A 347 -19.40 -3.69 -7.95
C ALA A 347 -20.63 -3.50 -8.85
N PRO A 348 -20.66 -2.51 -9.75
CA PRO A 348 -21.69 -2.40 -10.78
C PRO A 348 -21.42 -3.43 -11.89
N GLU A 349 -22.30 -3.45 -12.89
CA GLU A 349 -22.09 -4.24 -14.11
C GLU A 349 -20.77 -3.85 -14.80
N GLU A 350 -20.13 -4.78 -15.51
CA GLU A 350 -18.76 -4.63 -16.02
C GLU A 350 -18.59 -3.38 -16.89
N LYS A 351 -19.58 -3.05 -17.72
CA LYS A 351 -19.55 -1.84 -18.54
C LYS A 351 -19.48 -0.57 -17.69
N GLU A 352 -20.38 -0.41 -16.71
CA GLU A 352 -20.40 0.76 -15.81
C GLU A 352 -19.14 0.81 -14.94
N TYR A 353 -18.64 -0.35 -14.51
CA TYR A 353 -17.39 -0.50 -13.79
C TYR A 353 -16.22 0.09 -14.61
N LEU A 354 -16.01 -0.37 -15.84
CA LEU A 354 -14.94 0.11 -16.72
C LEU A 354 -15.11 1.58 -17.15
N GLU A 355 -16.35 2.04 -17.36
CA GLU A 355 -16.65 3.46 -17.62
C GLU A 355 -16.28 4.33 -16.42
N THR A 356 -16.49 3.84 -15.19
CA THR A 356 -16.14 4.57 -13.97
C THR A 356 -14.63 4.79 -13.85
N PHE A 357 -13.79 3.78 -14.13
CA PHE A 357 -12.33 3.97 -14.14
C PHE A 357 -11.85 4.95 -15.22
N SER A 358 -12.48 4.94 -16.40
CA SER A 358 -12.23 5.99 -17.40
C SER A 358 -12.58 7.38 -16.86
N ASN A 359 -13.71 7.50 -16.16
CA ASN A 359 -14.18 8.78 -15.63
C ASN A 359 -13.26 9.32 -14.54
N TYR A 360 -12.69 8.49 -13.66
CA TYR A 360 -11.70 8.97 -12.68
C TYR A 360 -10.51 9.67 -13.36
N LYS A 361 -9.99 9.12 -14.46
CA LYS A 361 -8.90 9.74 -15.22
C LYS A 361 -9.28 11.07 -15.88
N LEU A 362 -10.56 11.27 -16.14
CA LEU A 362 -11.12 12.48 -16.75
C LEU A 362 -11.61 13.51 -15.71
N GLY A 363 -11.42 13.24 -14.41
CA GLY A 363 -11.85 14.13 -13.33
C GLY A 363 -13.28 13.88 -12.83
N GLY A 364 -13.96 12.84 -13.30
CA GLY A 364 -15.26 12.43 -12.77
C GLY A 364 -15.14 11.65 -11.46
N PHE A 365 -16.16 11.71 -10.62
CA PHE A 365 -16.25 10.97 -9.35
C PHE A 365 -17.52 10.12 -9.31
N ASN A 366 -17.44 8.94 -8.70
CA ASN A 366 -18.57 8.03 -8.52
C ASN A 366 -18.59 7.52 -7.07
N ALA A 367 -19.70 7.77 -6.36
CA ALA A 367 -19.90 7.40 -4.96
C ALA A 367 -20.37 5.94 -4.75
N LYS A 368 -20.59 5.17 -5.82
CA LYS A 368 -21.23 3.84 -5.78
C LYS A 368 -20.26 2.65 -5.83
N LEU A 369 -18.96 2.91 -5.76
CA LEU A 369 -17.91 1.89 -5.73
C LEU A 369 -17.02 1.92 -4.45
N PRO A 370 -17.53 2.26 -3.26
CA PRO A 370 -16.70 2.19 -2.07
C PRO A 370 -16.34 0.73 -1.75
N LEU A 371 -15.12 0.55 -1.26
CA LEU A 371 -14.70 -0.61 -0.50
C LEU A 371 -15.05 -0.34 0.98
N VAL A 372 -15.68 -1.30 1.64
CA VAL A 372 -15.99 -1.26 3.08
C VAL A 372 -15.08 -2.21 3.84
N THR A 373 -14.53 -1.75 4.97
CA THR A 373 -13.86 -2.60 5.95
C THR A 373 -14.38 -2.33 7.36
N ILE A 374 -14.50 -3.38 8.17
CA ILE A 374 -15.02 -3.30 9.55
C ILE A 374 -14.11 -4.10 10.49
N PRO A 375 -12.87 -3.64 10.75
CA PRO A 375 -11.88 -4.40 11.52
C PRO A 375 -12.35 -4.74 12.95
N SER A 376 -13.27 -3.94 13.51
CA SER A 376 -13.86 -4.18 14.84
C SER A 376 -14.65 -5.49 14.96
N LEU A 377 -14.99 -6.15 13.85
CA LEU A 377 -15.62 -7.48 13.87
C LEU A 377 -14.70 -8.58 14.40
N TRP A 378 -13.39 -8.42 14.21
CA TRP A 378 -12.39 -9.40 14.67
C TRP A 378 -11.38 -8.81 15.67
N ASP A 379 -11.48 -7.52 15.96
CA ASP A 379 -10.68 -6.81 16.94
C ASP A 379 -11.59 -6.05 17.94
N PRO A 380 -11.90 -6.66 19.10
CA PRO A 380 -12.77 -6.05 20.10
C PRO A 380 -12.13 -4.84 20.81
N SER A 381 -10.84 -4.56 20.59
CA SER A 381 -10.18 -3.38 21.18
C SER A 381 -10.50 -2.08 20.41
N ARG A 382 -11.07 -2.18 19.21
CA ARG A 382 -11.36 -1.02 18.35
C ARG A 382 -12.53 -0.17 18.82
N CYS A 383 -13.52 -0.73 19.51
CA CYS A 383 -14.71 0.01 19.94
C CYS A 383 -15.47 -0.73 21.05
N PRO A 384 -16.47 -0.09 21.71
CA PRO A 384 -17.32 -0.75 22.68
C PRO A 384 -18.07 -1.98 22.11
N GLU A 385 -18.48 -2.90 23.00
CA GLU A 385 -19.24 -4.09 22.61
C GLU A 385 -20.56 -3.72 21.90
N GLY A 386 -20.86 -4.40 20.79
CA GLY A 386 -22.05 -4.15 19.96
C GLY A 386 -21.93 -2.96 19.00
N HIS A 387 -20.84 -2.19 19.09
CA HIS A 387 -20.55 -1.07 18.20
C HIS A 387 -19.65 -1.52 17.04
N SER A 388 -19.36 -0.59 16.11
CA SER A 388 -18.42 -0.86 15.03
C SER A 388 -17.62 0.38 14.62
N VAL A 389 -16.46 0.13 13.99
CA VAL A 389 -15.69 1.11 13.23
C VAL A 389 -15.74 0.69 11.76
N VAL A 390 -16.40 1.49 10.94
CA VAL A 390 -16.56 1.23 9.50
C VAL A 390 -15.66 2.19 8.72
N ASN A 391 -14.79 1.66 7.86
CA ASN A 391 -14.04 2.47 6.90
C ASN A 391 -14.64 2.33 5.51
N LEU A 392 -14.77 3.44 4.79
CA LEU A 392 -15.18 3.53 3.39
C LEU A 392 -14.02 4.09 2.58
N TYR A 393 -13.50 3.28 1.67
CA TYR A 393 -12.43 3.64 0.75
C TYR A 393 -12.98 3.73 -0.68
N SER A 394 -12.96 4.92 -1.27
CA SER A 394 -13.43 5.17 -2.65
C SER A 394 -12.30 5.68 -3.51
N TYR A 395 -12.28 5.27 -4.78
CA TYR A 395 -11.41 5.92 -5.76
C TYR A 395 -11.94 7.29 -6.15
N ALA A 396 -11.02 8.21 -6.41
CA ALA A 396 -11.33 9.59 -6.71
C ALA A 396 -10.29 10.21 -7.65
N PRO A 397 -10.68 11.15 -8.52
CA PRO A 397 -9.72 11.95 -9.28
C PRO A 397 -8.97 12.90 -8.33
N TYR A 398 -7.68 13.13 -8.56
CA TYR A 398 -7.02 14.24 -7.87
C TYR A 398 -7.56 15.60 -8.36
N ARG A 399 -7.58 15.82 -9.68
CA ARG A 399 -8.17 17.00 -10.32
C ARG A 399 -9.66 16.81 -10.57
N LEU A 400 -10.47 16.93 -9.53
CA LEU A 400 -11.93 16.82 -9.62
C LEU A 400 -12.50 17.83 -10.62
N TRP A 401 -13.19 17.36 -11.65
CA TRP A 401 -13.69 18.18 -12.77
C TRP A 401 -12.66 19.12 -13.40
N GLY A 402 -11.39 18.70 -13.40
CA GLY A 402 -10.28 19.42 -14.01
C GLY A 402 -9.48 20.32 -13.07
N ASP A 403 -9.89 20.50 -11.80
CA ASP A 403 -9.22 21.35 -10.82
C ASP A 403 -9.24 20.70 -9.43
N GLU A 404 -8.07 20.48 -8.82
CA GLU A 404 -7.96 19.90 -7.47
C GLU A 404 -8.69 20.72 -6.40
N LYS A 405 -8.83 22.04 -6.59
CA LYS A 405 -9.50 22.93 -5.62
C LYS A 405 -11.00 22.69 -5.55
N ASN A 406 -11.59 22.00 -6.51
CA ASN A 406 -13.00 21.59 -6.41
C ASN A 406 -13.23 20.66 -5.21
N TRP A 407 -12.20 19.99 -4.69
CA TRP A 407 -12.31 19.25 -3.41
C TRP A 407 -12.58 20.15 -2.22
N GLU A 408 -12.11 21.40 -2.21
CA GLU A 408 -12.37 22.36 -1.13
C GLU A 408 -13.85 22.76 -1.06
N THR A 409 -14.54 22.79 -2.21
CA THR A 409 -15.95 23.22 -2.30
C THR A 409 -16.94 22.07 -2.35
N HIS A 410 -16.57 20.92 -2.91
CA HIS A 410 -17.45 19.77 -3.13
C HIS A 410 -17.07 18.53 -2.30
N GLY A 411 -15.93 18.54 -1.63
CA GLY A 411 -15.44 17.37 -0.89
C GLY A 411 -16.41 16.85 0.15
N ASP A 412 -17.04 17.74 0.93
CA ASP A 412 -18.01 17.34 1.96
C ASP A 412 -19.31 16.78 1.37
N GLU A 413 -19.79 17.35 0.26
CA GLU A 413 -20.95 16.83 -0.47
C GLU A 413 -20.68 15.43 -1.02
N LEU A 414 -19.51 15.21 -1.62
CA LEU A 414 -19.12 13.92 -2.19
C LEU A 414 -18.84 12.87 -1.11
N LYS A 415 -18.20 13.25 0.01
CA LYS A 415 -18.06 12.42 1.22
C LYS A 415 -19.43 12.01 1.78
N GLN A 416 -20.41 12.93 1.76
CA GLN A 416 -21.77 12.60 2.18
C GLN A 416 -22.45 11.64 1.19
N ALA A 417 -22.26 11.81 -0.12
CA ALA A 417 -22.83 10.92 -1.13
C ALA A 417 -22.34 9.46 -0.97
N VAL A 418 -21.07 9.25 -0.62
CA VAL A 418 -20.52 7.93 -0.30
C VAL A 418 -21.16 7.34 0.96
N TRP A 419 -21.34 8.15 2.01
CA TRP A 419 -22.03 7.74 3.23
C TRP A 419 -23.50 7.36 2.98
N GLU A 420 -24.24 8.17 2.22
CA GLU A 420 -25.63 7.87 1.86
C GLU A 420 -25.74 6.58 1.04
N PHE A 421 -24.81 6.36 0.11
CA PHE A 421 -24.75 5.10 -0.62
C PHE A 421 -24.52 3.91 0.31
N PHE A 422 -23.51 3.98 1.21
CA PHE A 422 -23.27 2.93 2.19
C PHE A 422 -24.51 2.64 3.05
N LYS A 423 -25.16 3.68 3.61
CA LYS A 423 -26.39 3.51 4.39
C LYS A 423 -27.47 2.79 3.58
N ASP A 424 -27.67 3.18 2.32
CA ASP A 424 -28.63 2.50 1.45
C ASP A 424 -28.27 1.03 1.20
N GLN A 425 -27.01 0.60 1.33
CA GLN A 425 -26.66 -0.83 1.21
C GLN A 425 -26.92 -1.63 2.51
N THR A 426 -27.36 -0.97 3.58
CA THR A 426 -27.68 -1.58 4.87
C THR A 426 -29.17 -1.53 5.18
N THR A 427 -29.62 -2.35 6.12
CA THR A 427 -31.02 -2.41 6.57
C THR A 427 -31.25 -1.69 7.90
N ASN A 428 -30.20 -1.42 8.68
CA ASN A 428 -30.30 -1.03 10.09
C ASN A 428 -29.53 0.26 10.48
N ILE A 429 -28.71 0.83 9.59
CA ILE A 429 -27.89 2.02 9.87
C ILE A 429 -28.63 3.30 9.50
N THR A 430 -28.64 4.24 10.45
CA THR A 430 -29.20 5.59 10.29
C THR A 430 -28.21 6.63 10.84
N ASP A 431 -28.48 7.92 10.61
CA ASP A 431 -27.62 8.99 11.16
C ASP A 431 -27.65 9.04 12.70
N ASP A 432 -28.70 8.52 13.36
CA ASP A 432 -28.79 8.44 14.82
C ASP A 432 -27.80 7.43 15.43
N ASP A 433 -27.31 6.50 14.61
CA ASP A 433 -26.33 5.50 15.00
C ASP A 433 -24.90 6.03 14.94
N LEU A 434 -24.67 7.18 14.30
CA LEU A 434 -23.36 7.81 14.16
C LEU A 434 -22.91 8.43 15.49
N VAL A 435 -21.73 8.03 15.95
CA VAL A 435 -21.05 8.64 17.11
C VAL A 435 -20.07 9.71 16.66
N GLY A 436 -19.36 9.46 15.56
CA GLY A 436 -18.45 10.41 14.97
C GLY A 436 -17.89 9.91 13.64
N LYS A 437 -17.36 10.83 12.85
CA LYS A 437 -16.82 10.55 11.52
C LYS A 437 -15.52 11.30 11.29
N TRP A 438 -14.66 10.71 10.47
CA TRP A 438 -13.43 11.30 9.98
C TRP A 438 -13.29 10.97 8.49
N GLY A 439 -12.54 11.76 7.73
CA GLY A 439 -12.21 11.40 6.35
C GLY A 439 -11.37 12.45 5.64
N LEU A 440 -10.67 12.00 4.60
CA LEU A 440 -9.80 12.79 3.75
C LEU A 440 -10.13 12.54 2.27
N THR A 441 -10.25 13.63 1.52
CA THR A 441 -10.23 13.67 0.06
C THR A 441 -8.80 13.53 -0.47
N PRO A 442 -8.59 13.29 -1.78
CA PRO A 442 -7.25 13.25 -2.37
C PRO A 442 -6.39 14.49 -2.06
N LEU A 443 -6.98 15.68 -2.09
CA LEU A 443 -6.28 16.94 -1.78
C LEU A 443 -5.90 17.02 -0.29
N GLU A 444 -6.82 16.64 0.61
CA GLU A 444 -6.57 16.63 2.05
C GLU A 444 -5.52 15.58 2.43
N TYR A 445 -5.42 14.46 1.70
CA TYR A 445 -4.35 13.47 1.86
C TYR A 445 -2.95 14.04 1.57
N GLU A 446 -2.79 14.79 0.49
CA GLU A 446 -1.51 15.46 0.18
C GLU A 446 -1.17 16.53 1.23
N GLN A 447 -2.16 17.25 1.75
CA GLN A 447 -1.96 18.23 2.82
C GLN A 447 -1.54 17.56 4.14
N TRP A 448 -2.15 16.42 4.46
CA TRP A 448 -1.85 15.64 5.66
C TRP A 448 -0.46 14.99 5.59
N ASN A 449 -0.08 14.47 4.42
CA ASN A 449 1.24 13.88 4.19
C ASN A 449 1.80 14.37 2.84
N PRO A 450 2.69 15.38 2.84
CA PRO A 450 3.23 15.98 1.62
C PRO A 450 3.98 15.02 0.68
N ALA A 451 4.39 13.84 1.17
CA ALA A 451 4.98 12.80 0.32
C ALA A 451 3.94 12.16 -0.63
N MET A 452 2.64 12.26 -0.32
CA MET A 452 1.52 11.77 -1.14
C MET A 452 1.13 12.80 -2.22
N LYS A 453 2.08 13.18 -3.07
CA LYS A 453 1.85 14.14 -4.15
C LYS A 453 0.68 13.70 -5.04
N GLU A 454 -0.21 14.63 -5.36
CA GLU A 454 -1.45 14.39 -6.10
C GLU A 454 -2.35 13.30 -5.46
N GLY A 455 -2.29 13.15 -4.13
CA GLY A 455 -3.05 12.14 -3.38
C GLY A 455 -2.55 10.70 -3.60
N ASP A 456 -1.38 10.50 -4.22
CA ASP A 456 -0.83 9.17 -4.49
C ASP A 456 -0.25 8.54 -3.21
N LEU A 457 -1.01 7.62 -2.62
CA LEU A 457 -0.59 6.82 -1.46
C LEU A 457 0.66 5.96 -1.72
N GLY A 458 0.97 5.66 -2.99
CA GLY A 458 2.17 4.96 -3.45
C GLY A 458 3.33 5.89 -3.85
N MET A 459 3.17 7.21 -3.68
CA MET A 459 4.10 8.30 -4.02
C MET A 459 4.40 8.49 -5.53
N ILE A 460 4.61 7.40 -6.26
CA ILE A 460 4.70 7.35 -7.72
C ILE A 460 3.99 6.08 -8.24
N GLY A 461 3.39 6.19 -9.42
CA GLY A 461 2.53 5.16 -10.00
C GLY A 461 3.24 3.81 -10.25
N LEU A 462 2.45 2.75 -10.25
CA LEU A 462 2.88 1.35 -10.33
C LEU A 462 2.78 0.76 -11.76
N GLN A 463 2.73 1.62 -12.79
CA GLN A 463 2.74 1.16 -14.18
C GLN A 463 4.09 0.47 -14.50
N PRO A 464 4.12 -0.58 -15.35
CA PRO A 464 5.35 -1.33 -15.66
C PRO A 464 6.54 -0.48 -16.11
N SER A 465 6.28 0.67 -16.74
CA SER A 465 7.32 1.61 -17.17
C SER A 465 8.12 2.25 -16.02
N GLN A 466 7.68 2.11 -14.77
CA GLN A 466 8.27 2.70 -13.56
C GLN A 466 8.42 1.66 -12.43
N MET A 467 8.46 0.36 -12.78
CA MET A 467 8.52 -0.77 -11.83
C MET A 467 9.79 -1.61 -12.04
N TYR A 468 10.08 -2.50 -11.07
CA TYR A 468 11.27 -3.34 -11.07
C TYR A 468 12.55 -2.50 -11.18
N ASP A 469 13.47 -2.91 -12.04
CA ASP A 469 14.73 -2.19 -12.30
C ASP A 469 14.56 -0.80 -12.95
N MET A 470 13.32 -0.39 -13.23
CA MET A 470 13.01 0.97 -13.67
C MET A 470 12.67 1.93 -12.51
N ARG A 471 12.72 1.46 -11.25
CA ARG A 471 12.21 2.19 -10.08
C ARG A 471 13.30 2.48 -9.04
N PRO A 472 13.64 3.75 -8.74
CA PRO A 472 13.06 4.97 -9.31
C PRO A 472 13.61 5.36 -10.68
N PHE A 473 14.78 4.84 -11.07
CA PHE A 473 15.44 5.18 -12.33
C PHE A 473 15.62 3.97 -13.24
N PRO A 474 15.45 4.14 -14.56
CA PRO A 474 15.74 3.11 -15.55
C PRO A 474 17.15 2.57 -15.45
N GLY A 475 17.27 1.27 -15.13
CA GLY A 475 18.56 0.58 -15.05
C GLY A 475 19.34 0.81 -13.76
N LYS A 476 18.72 1.41 -12.74
CA LYS A 476 19.31 1.60 -11.40
C LYS A 476 18.39 1.15 -10.28
N GLY A 477 17.24 0.55 -10.58
CA GLY A 477 16.32 0.09 -9.54
C GLY A 477 16.91 -1.02 -8.67
N HIS A 478 17.87 -1.78 -9.21
CA HIS A 478 18.65 -2.77 -8.46
C HIS A 478 19.63 -2.17 -7.45
N ASP A 479 20.03 -0.91 -7.64
CA ASP A 479 21.01 -0.23 -6.78
C ASP A 479 20.36 0.60 -5.67
N TYR A 480 19.08 0.95 -5.81
CA TYR A 480 18.36 1.83 -4.88
C TYR A 480 18.97 3.26 -4.76
N HIS A 481 19.86 3.68 -5.65
CA HIS A 481 20.41 5.05 -5.67
C HIS A 481 20.57 5.61 -7.10
N GLY A 482 20.75 6.93 -7.18
CA GLY A 482 21.01 7.66 -8.43
C GLY A 482 22.50 7.91 -8.67
N ASP A 483 22.81 8.97 -9.41
CA ASP A 483 24.19 9.44 -9.70
C ASP A 483 24.83 10.22 -8.53
N ILE A 484 24.06 10.58 -7.49
CA ILE A 484 24.60 11.18 -6.27
C ILE A 484 25.03 10.06 -5.34
N ASP A 485 26.33 10.03 -5.02
CA ASP A 485 26.90 9.06 -4.09
C ASP A 485 26.26 9.23 -2.71
N ASN A 486 26.03 8.10 -2.02
CA ASN A 486 25.50 8.07 -0.65
C ASN A 486 24.10 8.69 -0.48
N LEU A 487 23.31 8.77 -1.56
CA LEU A 487 21.89 9.12 -1.54
C LEU A 487 21.04 7.94 -2.01
N TYR A 488 20.40 7.25 -1.08
CA TYR A 488 19.55 6.10 -1.38
C TYR A 488 18.06 6.46 -1.36
N PHE A 489 17.27 5.75 -2.16
CA PHE A 489 15.81 5.81 -2.21
C PHE A 489 15.25 4.46 -1.79
N VAL A 490 14.44 4.43 -0.75
CA VAL A 490 13.92 3.19 -0.15
C VAL A 490 12.42 3.35 0.13
N GLY A 491 11.65 2.26 0.08
CA GLY A 491 10.20 2.31 0.28
C GLY A 491 9.43 2.57 -1.03
N CYS A 492 8.37 3.38 -0.97
CA CYS A 492 7.38 3.44 -2.05
C CYS A 492 7.95 3.88 -3.41
N CYS A 493 8.94 4.77 -3.45
CA CYS A 493 9.58 5.21 -4.70
C CYS A 493 10.61 4.21 -5.27
N SER A 494 10.81 3.05 -4.65
CA SER A 494 11.74 2.00 -5.06
C SER A 494 11.03 0.65 -5.18
N HIS A 495 11.63 -0.34 -5.86
CA HIS A 495 11.07 -1.70 -5.92
C HIS A 495 11.01 -2.32 -4.51
N PRO A 496 9.91 -3.00 -4.10
CA PRO A 496 8.76 -3.50 -4.87
C PRO A 496 7.59 -2.51 -5.09
N GLY A 497 7.67 -1.28 -4.60
CA GLY A 497 6.65 -0.25 -4.81
C GLY A 497 5.77 0.04 -3.60
N GLY A 498 4.54 0.48 -3.86
CA GLY A 498 3.59 0.94 -2.84
C GLY A 498 2.95 -0.19 -2.02
N GLY A 499 2.20 0.21 -0.99
CA GLY A 499 1.55 -0.69 -0.03
C GLY A 499 2.42 -1.02 1.18
N ILE A 500 1.82 -1.70 2.17
CA ILE A 500 2.55 -2.24 3.34
C ILE A 500 3.23 -3.55 2.90
N ALA A 501 4.19 -3.40 1.99
CA ALA A 501 4.87 -4.47 1.28
C ALA A 501 6.26 -4.80 1.87
N ALA A 502 6.65 -4.11 2.95
CA ALA A 502 8.02 -4.09 3.45
C ALA A 502 9.05 -3.74 2.38
N GLY A 503 8.72 -2.80 1.49
CA GLY A 503 9.61 -2.40 0.40
C GLY A 503 10.93 -1.81 0.87
N ALA A 504 11.02 -1.44 2.15
CA ALA A 504 12.26 -1.05 2.78
C ALA A 504 13.27 -2.19 2.99
N ARG A 505 12.83 -3.43 3.22
CA ARG A 505 13.73 -4.52 3.59
C ARG A 505 14.79 -4.78 2.52
N PRO A 506 14.45 -5.03 1.24
CA PRO A 506 15.47 -5.25 0.21
C PRO A 506 16.46 -4.09 0.06
N GLY A 507 15.97 -2.85 0.11
CA GLY A 507 16.81 -1.66 0.03
C GLY A 507 17.75 -1.52 1.22
N ALA A 508 17.27 -1.77 2.44
CA ALA A 508 18.11 -1.76 3.64
C ALA A 508 19.20 -2.84 3.60
N LEU A 509 18.89 -4.05 3.11
CA LEU A 509 19.87 -5.11 2.93
C LEU A 509 20.94 -4.73 1.89
N LYS A 510 20.52 -4.10 0.79
CA LYS A 510 21.44 -3.61 -0.26
C LYS A 510 22.37 -2.52 0.28
N ILE A 511 21.85 -1.58 1.07
CA ILE A 511 22.67 -0.55 1.73
C ILE A 511 23.68 -1.21 2.67
N LEU A 512 23.26 -2.17 3.50
CA LEU A 512 24.19 -2.89 4.38
C LEU A 512 25.31 -3.60 3.59
N GLU A 513 24.97 -4.21 2.46
CA GLU A 513 25.94 -4.84 1.56
C GLU A 513 26.96 -3.82 1.01
N ASP A 514 26.51 -2.63 0.58
CA ASP A 514 27.39 -1.57 0.06
C ASP A 514 28.39 -1.08 1.10
N TYR A 515 28.02 -1.10 2.38
CA TYR A 515 28.90 -0.77 3.50
C TYR A 515 29.61 -2.00 4.11
N GLY A 516 29.62 -3.14 3.40
CA GLY A 516 30.41 -4.31 3.73
C GLY A 516 29.88 -5.15 4.89
N VAL A 517 28.59 -5.05 5.20
CA VAL A 517 27.92 -5.80 6.28
C VAL A 517 27.13 -6.97 5.70
N ASP A 518 27.44 -8.20 6.10
CA ASP A 518 26.59 -9.36 5.80
C ASP A 518 25.37 -9.35 6.72
N TYR A 519 24.19 -9.09 6.16
CA TYR A 519 22.96 -9.00 6.93
C TYR A 519 22.62 -10.28 7.69
N ARG A 520 23.09 -11.46 7.24
CA ARG A 520 22.85 -12.73 7.95
C ARG A 520 23.50 -12.75 9.32
N GLU A 521 24.57 -11.98 9.51
CA GLU A 521 25.23 -11.80 10.81
C GLU A 521 24.42 -10.90 11.75
N ILE A 522 23.50 -10.10 11.21
CA ILE A 522 22.59 -9.22 11.96
C ILE A 522 21.37 -10.00 12.43
N LEU A 523 20.81 -10.88 11.59
CA LEU A 523 19.56 -11.59 11.92
C LEU A 523 19.69 -12.58 13.08
N ASN A 524 20.90 -13.11 13.29
CA ASN A 524 21.21 -14.06 14.36
C ASN A 524 21.55 -13.40 15.72
N LYS A 525 21.55 -12.07 15.78
CA LYS A 525 21.74 -11.27 17.00
C LYS A 525 20.40 -10.71 17.47
#